data_AF-A0A2D8PAY7-F1
#
_entry.id   AF-A0A2D8PAY7-F1
#
_cell.length_a   1.000
_cell.length_b   1.000
_cell.length_c   1.000
_cell.angle_alpha   90.00
_cell.angle_beta   90.00
_cell.angle_gamma   90.00
#
_symmetry.space_group_name_H-M   'P 1'
#
loop_
_entity.id
_entity.type
_entity.pdbx_description
1 polymer ?
#
loop_
_entity_poly.entity_id
_entity_poly.type
_entity_poly.pdbx_seq_one_letter_code
_entity_poly.pdbx_strand_id
1 'polypeptide(L)'
;MRSRPYLSIVVVARNDDYGGDFLARVTFFARMLRRQAERHPDLFEVVVVNWNPLSDRPSIADAVDWHMNADVRIITVDRATHDSLAGGAKLPVLEFQGKNVGIKRARGDFILETNADIVFTDELMDFIAQRRLRDDAFYRADRYDFRDFPGRTGPVDAAYAEIGHHVFEVLARNKRYATGFADPATRKGTQPIEGEVLSHDGTVLTHDWSHDPHMPFLRYAVHNNAAGDFILASRAVWERMGGFWERVDTFTHLDSFIVYRARARGIVQVILRAPMAILHMDHSRADQASKPRTDEARVKNDTWECLRDRSKGYNAQKSWGLEHVTLPERRIARRPLGQMWERLVRRAG
;
A
#
# COMPACT_ATOMS: atom_id res chain seq x y z
N MET A 1 4.55 25.95 -14.12
CA MET A 1 4.78 24.95 -13.05
C MET A 1 3.74 23.86 -13.21
N ARG A 2 4.10 22.57 -13.16
CA ARG A 2 3.10 21.49 -13.22
C ARG A 2 2.26 21.50 -11.94
N SER A 3 0.95 21.28 -12.06
CA SER A 3 0.06 21.09 -10.91
C SER A 3 0.53 19.87 -10.09
N ARG A 4 0.28 19.90 -8.78
CA ARG A 4 0.52 18.73 -7.92
C ARG A 4 -0.40 17.58 -8.36
N PRO A 5 0.09 16.32 -8.35
CA PRO A 5 -0.79 15.17 -8.57
C PRO A 5 -1.81 15.07 -7.43
N TYR A 6 -2.98 14.48 -7.69
CA TYR A 6 -3.96 14.28 -6.62
C TYR A 6 -3.49 13.20 -5.64
N LEU A 7 -2.94 12.13 -6.20
CA LEU A 7 -2.49 10.94 -5.47
C LEU A 7 -1.00 10.69 -5.71
N SER A 8 -0.28 10.31 -4.67
CA SER A 8 1.00 9.61 -4.78
C SER A 8 0.82 8.15 -4.41
N ILE A 9 1.12 7.22 -5.31
CA ILE A 9 1.19 5.79 -5.02
C ILE A 9 2.62 5.46 -4.61
N VAL A 10 2.82 5.06 -3.36
CA VAL A 10 4.12 4.77 -2.76
C VAL A 10 4.30 3.27 -2.60
N VAL A 11 5.44 2.76 -3.07
CA VAL A 11 5.79 1.34 -2.99
C VAL A 11 7.27 1.17 -2.64
N VAL A 12 7.60 0.13 -1.87
CA VAL A 12 8.98 -0.28 -1.57
C VAL A 12 9.32 -1.51 -2.38
N ALA A 13 10.50 -1.54 -2.98
CA ALA A 13 10.95 -2.69 -3.75
C ALA A 13 12.45 -2.90 -3.68
N ARG A 14 12.85 -4.18 -3.72
CA ARG A 14 14.22 -4.64 -3.91
C ARG A 14 14.17 -5.84 -4.85
N ASN A 15 15.10 -5.92 -5.81
CA ASN A 15 15.16 -7.06 -6.74
C ASN A 15 15.81 -8.29 -6.08
N ASP A 16 15.24 -8.83 -5.00
CA ASP A 16 15.83 -9.91 -4.17
C ASP A 16 15.05 -11.23 -4.20
N ASP A 17 14.16 -11.40 -5.17
CA ASP A 17 13.33 -12.60 -5.36
C ASP A 17 12.45 -12.98 -4.14
N TYR A 18 12.15 -12.01 -3.29
CA TYR A 18 11.30 -12.22 -2.12
C TYR A 18 9.96 -12.91 -2.46
N GLY A 19 9.68 -14.04 -1.80
CA GLY A 19 8.49 -14.84 -2.08
C GLY A 19 8.60 -15.72 -3.32
N GLY A 20 9.79 -15.84 -3.92
CA GLY A 20 10.14 -16.74 -5.02
C GLY A 20 9.91 -16.21 -6.43
N ASP A 21 9.22 -15.08 -6.59
CA ASP A 21 8.93 -14.49 -7.90
C ASP A 21 8.78 -12.95 -7.87
N PHE A 22 9.42 -12.27 -6.92
CA PHE A 22 9.17 -10.84 -6.67
C PHE A 22 9.27 -9.95 -7.92
N LEU A 23 10.28 -10.18 -8.76
CA LEU A 23 10.47 -9.41 -9.99
C LEU A 23 9.30 -9.57 -10.97
N ALA A 24 8.71 -10.77 -11.06
CA ALA A 24 7.54 -11.01 -11.90
C ALA A 24 6.32 -10.26 -11.34
N ARG A 25 6.12 -10.28 -10.02
CA ARG A 25 4.99 -9.60 -9.35
C ARG A 25 5.07 -8.08 -9.50
N VAL A 26 6.22 -7.46 -9.20
CA VAL A 26 6.40 -6.01 -9.37
C VAL A 26 6.34 -5.57 -10.83
N THR A 27 6.75 -6.43 -11.77
CA THR A 27 6.54 -6.17 -13.20
C THR A 27 5.05 -6.18 -13.56
N PHE A 28 4.28 -7.13 -13.04
CA PHE A 28 2.83 -7.17 -13.25
C PHE A 28 2.13 -5.97 -12.60
N PHE A 29 2.52 -5.60 -11.39
CA PHE A 29 2.10 -4.37 -10.69
C PHE A 29 2.33 -3.12 -11.55
N ALA A 30 3.54 -2.92 -12.08
CA ALA A 30 3.86 -1.77 -12.93
C ALA A 30 3.02 -1.74 -14.22
N ARG A 31 2.73 -2.90 -14.81
CA ARG A 31 1.83 -3.02 -15.98
C ARG A 31 0.40 -2.62 -15.64
N MET A 32 -0.11 -3.03 -14.49
CA MET A 32 -1.45 -2.64 -14.01
C MET A 32 -1.54 -1.16 -13.69
N LEU A 33 -0.50 -0.58 -13.08
CA LEU A 33 -0.42 0.87 -12.89
C LEU A 33 -0.38 1.62 -14.21
N ARG A 34 0.34 1.12 -15.22
CA ARG A 34 0.36 1.74 -16.56
C ARG A 34 -1.04 1.79 -17.17
N ARG A 35 -1.80 0.69 -17.10
CA ARG A 35 -3.19 0.63 -17.52
C ARG A 35 -4.05 1.68 -16.78
N GLN A 36 -3.87 1.83 -15.47
CA GLN A 36 -4.60 2.85 -14.72
C GLN A 36 -4.16 4.28 -15.06
N ALA A 37 -2.89 4.52 -15.38
CA ALA A 37 -2.40 5.82 -15.83
C ALA A 37 -2.93 6.23 -17.21
N GLU A 38 -3.30 5.25 -18.05
CA GLU A 38 -3.94 5.48 -19.35
C GLU A 38 -5.42 5.84 -19.17
N ARG A 39 -6.13 5.14 -18.27
CA ARG A 39 -7.52 5.43 -17.91
C ARG A 39 -7.69 6.75 -17.15
N HIS A 40 -6.72 7.09 -16.32
CA HIS A 40 -6.76 8.25 -15.42
C HIS A 40 -5.52 9.15 -15.60
N PRO A 41 -5.38 9.81 -16.76
CA PRO A 41 -4.25 10.72 -16.99
C PRO A 41 -4.21 11.82 -15.91
N ASP A 42 -3.02 12.13 -15.42
CA ASP A 42 -2.78 13.20 -14.43
C ASP A 42 -3.42 12.97 -13.05
N LEU A 43 -3.94 11.78 -12.77
CA LEU A 43 -4.50 11.45 -11.46
C LEU A 43 -3.40 11.29 -10.41
N PHE A 44 -2.36 10.52 -10.72
CA PHE A 44 -1.35 10.11 -9.76
C PHE A 44 0.09 10.23 -10.25
N GLU A 45 1.02 10.31 -9.31
CA GLU A 45 2.42 9.93 -9.50
C GLU A 45 2.70 8.57 -8.85
N VAL A 46 3.77 7.91 -9.26
CA VAL A 46 4.29 6.70 -8.62
C VAL A 46 5.64 7.00 -7.98
N VAL A 47 5.78 6.67 -6.70
CA VAL A 47 7.00 6.82 -5.91
C VAL A 47 7.51 5.44 -5.53
N VAL A 48 8.57 5.00 -6.20
CA VAL A 48 9.23 3.71 -5.95
C VAL A 48 10.43 3.95 -5.04
N VAL A 49 10.44 3.31 -3.88
CA VAL A 49 11.59 3.30 -2.97
C VAL A 49 12.42 2.06 -3.28
N ASN A 50 13.47 2.25 -4.07
CA ASN A 50 14.47 1.23 -4.40
C ASN A 50 15.39 1.03 -3.18
N TRP A 51 15.09 0.01 -2.39
CA TRP A 51 15.72 -0.17 -1.08
C TRP A 51 16.88 -1.17 -1.13
N ASN A 52 18.07 -0.75 -0.67
CA ASN A 52 19.26 -1.59 -0.52
C ASN A 52 19.53 -2.44 -1.79
N PRO A 53 19.72 -1.82 -2.97
CA PRO A 53 19.89 -2.55 -4.21
C PRO A 53 21.09 -3.51 -4.15
N LEU A 54 20.93 -4.68 -4.76
CA LEU A 54 21.99 -5.68 -4.87
C LEU A 54 22.96 -5.32 -6.01
N SER A 55 24.26 -5.57 -5.81
CA SER A 55 25.30 -5.24 -6.79
C SER A 55 25.51 -6.33 -7.85
N ASP A 56 24.98 -7.53 -7.64
CA ASP A 56 25.15 -8.71 -8.51
C ASP A 56 24.07 -8.83 -9.59
N ARG A 57 23.12 -7.90 -9.64
CA ARG A 57 21.96 -7.93 -10.55
C ARG A 57 21.42 -6.52 -10.81
N PRO A 58 20.60 -6.33 -11.86
CA PRO A 58 19.98 -5.04 -12.12
C PRO A 58 19.14 -4.54 -10.93
N SER A 59 19.23 -3.24 -10.65
CA SER A 59 18.40 -2.60 -9.63
C SER A 59 16.91 -2.68 -10.02
N ILE A 60 15.98 -2.50 -9.07
CA ILE A 60 14.54 -2.47 -9.44
C ILE A 60 14.21 -1.30 -10.38
N ALA A 61 15.04 -0.26 -10.37
CA ALA A 61 14.88 0.89 -11.26
C ALA A 61 15.15 0.53 -12.72
N ASP A 62 15.97 -0.50 -12.97
CA ASP A 62 16.40 -0.93 -14.30
C ASP A 62 15.77 -2.25 -14.73
N ALA A 63 15.40 -3.11 -13.76
CA ALA A 63 14.80 -4.42 -14.03
C ALA A 63 13.32 -4.36 -14.45
N VAL A 64 12.64 -3.25 -14.15
CA VAL A 64 11.21 -3.06 -14.44
C VAL A 64 11.03 -1.86 -15.38
N ASP A 65 10.19 -2.02 -16.40
CA ASP A 65 9.78 -0.89 -17.24
C ASP A 65 8.76 -0.02 -16.49
N TRP A 66 9.25 1.07 -15.91
CA TRP A 66 8.46 2.08 -15.21
C TRP A 66 7.87 3.17 -16.12
N HIS A 67 8.02 3.08 -17.44
CA HIS A 67 7.42 4.07 -18.34
C HIS A 67 5.89 3.93 -18.37
N MET A 68 5.20 5.04 -18.09
CA MET A 68 3.74 5.12 -18.12
C MET A 68 3.27 6.57 -18.34
N ASN A 69 1.95 6.75 -18.50
CA ASN A 69 1.32 8.05 -18.63
C ASN A 69 1.14 8.78 -17.28
N ALA A 70 2.09 8.61 -16.37
CA ALA A 70 2.16 9.26 -15.05
C ALA A 70 3.62 9.66 -14.77
N ASP A 71 3.83 10.60 -13.85
CA ASP A 71 5.18 10.89 -13.35
C ASP A 71 5.64 9.75 -12.44
N VAL A 72 6.81 9.17 -12.71
CA VAL A 72 7.41 8.12 -11.86
C VAL A 72 8.74 8.59 -11.31
N ARG A 73 8.89 8.44 -9.99
CA ARG A 73 10.08 8.83 -9.24
C ARG A 73 10.61 7.62 -8.50
N ILE A 74 11.89 7.38 -8.65
CA ILE A 74 12.58 6.27 -8.01
C ILE A 74 13.60 6.86 -7.04
N ILE A 75 13.38 6.63 -5.75
CA ILE A 75 14.24 7.10 -4.67
C ILE A 75 15.06 5.91 -4.20
N THR A 76 16.38 6.02 -4.26
CA THR A 76 17.27 4.92 -3.85
C THR A 76 17.77 5.14 -2.44
N VAL A 77 17.59 4.14 -1.59
CA VAL A 77 18.27 4.03 -0.29
C VAL A 77 19.41 3.04 -0.45
N ASP A 78 20.64 3.51 -0.28
CA ASP A 78 21.83 2.69 -0.49
C ASP A 78 22.10 1.71 0.66
N ARG A 79 23.08 0.82 0.43
CA ARG A 79 23.51 -0.17 1.42
C ARG A 79 24.03 0.49 2.70
N ALA A 80 24.82 1.57 2.60
CA ALA A 80 25.39 2.22 3.77
C ALA A 80 24.31 2.80 4.70
N THR A 81 23.29 3.45 4.13
CA THR A 81 22.12 3.95 4.86
C THR A 81 21.34 2.79 5.48
N HIS A 82 21.12 1.72 4.71
CA HIS A 82 20.44 0.52 5.22
C HIS A 82 21.17 -0.10 6.41
N ASP A 83 22.48 -0.36 6.29
CA ASP A 83 23.29 -1.00 7.32
C ASP A 83 23.32 -0.16 8.61
N SER A 84 23.37 1.17 8.46
CA SER A 84 23.27 2.11 9.59
C SER A 84 21.94 2.02 10.33
N LEU A 85 20.82 1.91 9.61
CA LEU A 85 19.49 1.79 10.21
C LEU A 85 19.21 0.40 10.79
N ALA A 86 19.69 -0.64 10.10
CA ALA A 86 19.47 -2.02 10.50
C ALA A 86 20.18 -2.36 11.82
N GLY A 87 21.31 -1.69 12.12
CA GLY A 87 22.01 -1.86 13.39
C GLY A 87 22.41 -3.31 13.68
N GLY A 88 22.73 -4.08 12.63
CA GLY A 88 23.05 -5.51 12.70
C GLY A 88 21.86 -6.47 12.54
N ALA A 89 20.62 -5.97 12.44
CA ALA A 89 19.47 -6.79 12.11
C ALA A 89 19.62 -7.43 10.71
N LYS A 90 19.33 -8.72 10.60
CA LYS A 90 19.44 -9.49 9.33
C LYS A 90 18.16 -9.37 8.48
N LEU A 91 17.68 -8.14 8.30
CA LEU A 91 16.53 -7.84 7.42
C LEU A 91 17.06 -7.23 6.12
N PRO A 92 16.92 -7.88 4.95
CA PRO A 92 17.43 -7.31 3.70
C PRO A 92 16.69 -6.02 3.30
N VAL A 93 15.40 -5.92 3.65
CA VAL A 93 14.57 -4.76 3.39
C VAL A 93 13.99 -4.29 4.72
N LEU A 94 14.19 -3.01 5.03
CA LEU A 94 13.50 -2.35 6.15
C LEU A 94 12.21 -1.73 5.59
N GLU A 95 11.20 -2.57 5.42
CA GLU A 95 9.99 -2.24 4.67
C GLU A 95 9.30 -0.97 5.18
N PHE A 96 9.11 -0.84 6.49
CA PHE A 96 8.39 0.28 7.10
C PHE A 96 9.16 1.61 7.01
N GLN A 97 10.48 1.56 7.12
CA GLN A 97 11.39 2.68 6.87
C GLN A 97 11.31 3.09 5.39
N GLY A 98 11.30 2.12 4.47
CA GLY A 98 11.10 2.38 3.04
C GLY A 98 9.77 3.04 2.75
N LYS A 99 8.66 2.55 3.34
CA LYS A 99 7.31 3.12 3.19
C LYS A 99 7.31 4.58 3.64
N ASN A 100 7.89 4.84 4.81
CA ASN A 100 8.05 6.18 5.36
C ASN A 100 8.91 7.12 4.48
N VAL A 101 10.01 6.63 3.92
CA VAL A 101 10.85 7.38 2.96
C VAL A 101 10.04 7.86 1.77
N GLY A 102 9.18 7.00 1.23
CA GLY A 102 8.30 7.31 0.12
C GLY A 102 7.20 8.29 0.50
N ILE A 103 6.52 8.08 1.63
CA ILE A 103 5.46 8.98 2.14
C ILE A 103 6.00 10.40 2.34
N LYS A 104 7.18 10.55 2.96
CA LYS A 104 7.80 11.88 3.16
C LYS A 104 8.12 12.60 1.86
N ARG A 105 8.42 11.85 0.79
CA ARG A 105 8.84 12.40 -0.51
C ARG A 105 7.73 12.46 -1.56
N ALA A 106 6.56 11.90 -1.27
CA ALA A 106 5.35 12.03 -2.07
C ALA A 106 5.01 13.52 -2.28
N ARG A 107 4.46 13.88 -3.43
CA ARG A 107 4.03 15.25 -3.80
C ARG A 107 2.52 15.42 -3.86
N GLY A 108 1.77 14.32 -3.87
CA GLY A 108 0.33 14.32 -3.93
C GLY A 108 -0.34 14.95 -2.71
N ASP A 109 -1.57 15.38 -2.90
CA ASP A 109 -2.45 15.85 -1.82
C ASP A 109 -2.82 14.67 -0.92
N PHE A 110 -3.08 13.52 -1.55
CA PHE A 110 -3.27 12.22 -0.92
C PHE A 110 -2.11 11.28 -1.24
N ILE A 111 -1.86 10.36 -0.32
CA ILE A 111 -0.77 9.39 -0.41
C ILE A 111 -1.38 8.02 -0.13
N LEU A 112 -1.28 7.12 -1.11
CA LEU A 112 -1.55 5.70 -0.98
C LEU A 112 -0.24 4.98 -0.75
N GLU A 113 -0.12 4.31 0.38
CA GLU A 113 0.92 3.32 0.62
C GLU A 113 0.36 1.91 0.32
N THR A 114 1.12 1.13 -0.45
CA THR A 114 0.74 -0.20 -0.94
C THR A 114 1.96 -1.09 -1.20
N ASN A 115 1.73 -2.39 -1.24
CA ASN A 115 2.74 -3.38 -1.60
C ASN A 115 2.86 -3.55 -3.13
N ALA A 116 4.02 -4.02 -3.60
CA ALA A 116 4.36 -4.14 -5.03
C ALA A 116 3.72 -5.35 -5.74
N ASP A 117 2.72 -5.96 -5.11
CA ASP A 117 2.00 -7.17 -5.53
C ASP A 117 0.47 -6.98 -5.47
N ILE A 118 0.03 -5.71 -5.48
CA ILE A 118 -1.37 -5.31 -5.44
C ILE A 118 -1.86 -4.80 -6.81
N VAL A 119 -3.00 -5.30 -7.27
CA VAL A 119 -3.75 -4.76 -8.41
C VAL A 119 -4.97 -4.00 -7.89
N PHE A 120 -5.17 -2.78 -8.39
CA PHE A 120 -6.35 -1.98 -8.07
C PHE A 120 -7.48 -2.29 -9.04
N THR A 121 -8.68 -2.52 -8.50
CA THR A 121 -9.91 -2.57 -9.29
C THR A 121 -10.18 -1.24 -9.99
N ASP A 122 -10.82 -1.30 -11.15
CA ASP A 122 -11.23 -0.11 -11.91
C ASP A 122 -12.16 0.77 -11.09
N GLU A 123 -13.10 0.17 -10.36
CA GLU A 123 -14.06 0.89 -9.53
C GLU A 123 -13.39 1.64 -8.37
N LEU A 124 -12.31 1.08 -7.80
CA LEU A 124 -11.50 1.75 -6.79
C LEU A 124 -10.77 2.97 -7.36
N MET A 125 -10.17 2.84 -8.55
CA MET A 125 -9.45 3.93 -9.20
C MET A 125 -10.41 5.00 -9.72
N ASP A 126 -11.56 4.60 -10.27
CA ASP A 126 -12.65 5.48 -10.67
C ASP A 126 -13.14 6.30 -9.47
N PHE A 127 -13.37 5.68 -8.30
CA PHE A 127 -13.73 6.37 -7.05
C PHE A 127 -12.70 7.44 -6.66
N ILE A 128 -11.42 7.08 -6.64
CA ILE A 128 -10.34 8.04 -6.33
C ILE A 128 -10.31 9.19 -7.36
N ALA A 129 -10.57 8.89 -8.64
CA ALA A 129 -10.57 9.87 -9.73
C ALA A 129 -11.66 10.95 -9.58
N GLN A 130 -12.68 10.70 -8.75
CA GLN A 130 -13.73 11.67 -8.45
C GLN A 130 -13.25 12.83 -7.57
N ARG A 131 -12.02 12.76 -7.03
CA ARG A 131 -11.37 13.84 -6.26
C ARG A 131 -12.19 14.34 -5.05
N ARG A 132 -12.88 13.41 -4.39
CA ARG A 132 -13.75 13.65 -3.22
C ARG A 132 -13.24 12.99 -1.94
N LEU A 133 -11.95 12.65 -1.88
CA LEU A 133 -11.38 12.04 -0.67
C LEU A 133 -11.37 13.06 0.46
N ARG A 134 -11.65 12.59 1.66
CA ARG A 134 -11.65 13.37 2.89
C ARG A 134 -10.24 13.55 3.41
N ASP A 135 -9.89 14.78 3.76
CA ASP A 135 -8.57 15.12 4.27
C ASP A 135 -8.40 14.89 5.79
N ASP A 136 -9.47 14.49 6.48
CA ASP A 136 -9.54 14.20 7.92
C ASP A 136 -9.60 12.70 8.27
N ALA A 137 -9.64 11.84 7.25
CA ALA A 137 -9.81 10.39 7.36
C ALA A 137 -8.66 9.59 6.72
N PHE A 138 -8.61 8.29 7.01
CA PHE A 138 -7.79 7.33 6.28
C PHE A 138 -8.66 6.21 5.70
N TYR A 139 -8.26 5.70 4.55
CA TYR A 139 -8.99 4.73 3.76
C TYR A 139 -8.28 3.37 3.81
N ARG A 140 -9.10 2.33 3.87
CA ARG A 140 -8.77 0.91 3.78
C ARG A 140 -9.61 0.27 2.68
N ALA A 141 -9.12 -0.82 2.09
CA ALA A 141 -9.87 -1.60 1.12
C ALA A 141 -9.86 -3.09 1.50
N ASP A 142 -10.97 -3.78 1.27
CA ASP A 142 -11.03 -5.24 1.38
C ASP A 142 -10.05 -5.88 0.36
N ARG A 143 -9.33 -6.93 0.77
CA ARG A 143 -8.34 -7.64 -0.07
C ARG A 143 -8.88 -8.94 -0.63
N TYR A 144 -8.61 -9.19 -1.90
CA TYR A 144 -8.99 -10.39 -2.65
C TYR A 144 -7.72 -11.08 -3.15
N ASP A 145 -7.45 -12.28 -2.66
CA ASP A 145 -6.29 -13.08 -3.05
C ASP A 145 -6.58 -13.92 -4.29
N PHE A 146 -5.69 -13.84 -5.27
CA PHE A 146 -5.76 -14.64 -6.50
C PHE A 146 -4.49 -15.44 -6.73
N ARG A 147 -4.65 -16.63 -7.33
CA ARG A 147 -3.53 -17.51 -7.72
C ARG A 147 -2.91 -17.03 -9.03
N ASP A 148 -1.65 -17.40 -9.26
CA ASP A 148 -1.02 -17.18 -10.56
C ASP A 148 -1.79 -17.91 -11.68
N PHE A 149 -1.73 -17.35 -12.89
CA PHE A 149 -2.48 -17.84 -14.04
C PHE A 149 -1.73 -17.61 -15.37
N PRO A 150 -1.92 -18.47 -16.39
CA PRO A 150 -1.17 -18.39 -17.64
C PRO A 150 -1.28 -17.04 -18.36
N GLY A 151 -2.46 -16.40 -18.30
CA GLY A 151 -2.72 -15.10 -18.92
C GLY A 151 -1.98 -13.92 -18.32
N ARG A 152 -1.31 -14.06 -17.16
CA ARG A 152 -0.65 -12.95 -16.43
C ARG A 152 0.34 -12.17 -17.31
N THR A 153 1.03 -12.84 -18.23
CA THR A 153 2.02 -12.24 -19.13
C THR A 153 1.45 -11.76 -20.47
N GLY A 154 0.18 -12.06 -20.77
CA GLY A 154 -0.52 -11.65 -22.00
C GLY A 154 -0.90 -10.16 -22.02
N PRO A 155 -1.72 -9.70 -22.99
CA PRO A 155 -2.19 -8.31 -23.05
C PRO A 155 -2.81 -7.83 -21.73
N VAL A 156 -2.49 -6.60 -21.29
CA VAL A 156 -2.78 -6.15 -19.92
C VAL A 156 -4.28 -6.15 -19.58
N ASP A 157 -5.15 -5.76 -20.52
CA ASP A 157 -6.60 -5.77 -20.32
C ASP A 157 -7.17 -7.18 -20.22
N ALA A 158 -6.68 -8.11 -21.04
CA ALA A 158 -7.08 -9.51 -20.97
C ALA A 158 -6.61 -10.15 -19.66
N ALA A 159 -5.37 -9.87 -19.25
CA ALA A 159 -4.83 -10.34 -17.98
C ALA A 159 -5.64 -9.80 -16.79
N TYR A 160 -6.03 -8.51 -16.80
CA TYR A 160 -6.86 -7.91 -15.77
C TYR A 160 -8.24 -8.58 -15.68
N ALA A 161 -8.90 -8.78 -16.82
CA ALA A 161 -10.22 -9.43 -16.86
C ALA A 161 -10.20 -10.88 -16.35
N GLU A 162 -9.08 -11.59 -16.50
CA GLU A 162 -8.95 -12.98 -16.07
C GLU A 162 -8.76 -13.12 -14.54
N ILE A 163 -8.20 -12.11 -13.84
CA ILE A 163 -7.89 -12.18 -12.39
C ILE A 163 -9.10 -12.68 -11.60
N GLY A 164 -10.30 -12.21 -11.95
CA GLY A 164 -11.51 -12.51 -11.21
C GLY A 164 -11.84 -14.01 -11.12
N HIS A 165 -11.42 -14.81 -12.11
CA HIS A 165 -11.61 -16.26 -12.14
C HIS A 165 -10.63 -17.02 -11.24
N HIS A 166 -9.55 -16.36 -10.80
CA HIS A 166 -8.48 -16.97 -10.01
C HIS A 166 -8.51 -16.54 -8.53
N VAL A 167 -9.46 -15.69 -8.15
CA VAL A 167 -9.69 -15.31 -6.75
C VAL A 167 -10.16 -16.53 -5.96
N PHE A 168 -9.49 -16.81 -4.85
CA PHE A 168 -9.81 -17.94 -3.98
C PHE A 168 -10.12 -17.54 -2.54
N GLU A 169 -9.78 -16.32 -2.15
CA GLU A 169 -9.86 -15.87 -0.77
C GLU A 169 -10.10 -14.36 -0.67
N VAL A 170 -10.89 -13.96 0.32
CA VAL A 170 -11.22 -12.57 0.61
C VAL A 170 -10.91 -12.27 2.07
N LEU A 171 -10.00 -11.32 2.28
CA LEU A 171 -9.67 -10.73 3.56
C LEU A 171 -10.45 -9.43 3.69
N ALA A 172 -11.70 -9.58 4.09
CA ALA A 172 -12.57 -8.46 4.36
C ALA A 172 -12.60 -8.14 5.86
N ARG A 173 -13.26 -7.03 6.17
CA ARG A 173 -13.59 -6.54 7.52
C ARG A 173 -13.75 -7.66 8.60
N ASN A 174 -12.69 -7.85 9.41
CA ASN A 174 -12.49 -8.83 10.50
C ASN A 174 -12.76 -10.30 10.18
N LYS A 175 -12.82 -10.67 8.91
CA LYS A 175 -13.14 -12.04 8.51
C LYS A 175 -12.36 -12.45 7.28
N ARG A 176 -11.86 -13.68 7.35
CA ARG A 176 -11.27 -14.40 6.23
C ARG A 176 -12.37 -15.28 5.65
N TYR A 177 -12.64 -15.14 4.35
CA TYR A 177 -13.62 -15.93 3.65
C TYR A 177 -12.94 -16.68 2.51
N ALA A 178 -13.16 -17.98 2.40
CA ALA A 178 -12.90 -18.70 1.16
C ALA A 178 -14.03 -18.35 0.17
N THR A 179 -13.75 -17.59 -0.90
CA THR A 179 -14.80 -17.24 -1.88
C THR A 179 -14.26 -16.88 -3.26
N GLY A 180 -15.13 -17.02 -4.28
CA GLY A 180 -15.22 -16.12 -5.44
C GLY A 180 -15.93 -14.79 -5.07
N PHE A 181 -16.33 -13.95 -6.03
CA PHE A 181 -16.93 -12.62 -5.80
C PHE A 181 -18.38 -12.63 -5.24
N ALA A 182 -18.72 -13.50 -4.30
CA ALA A 182 -20.02 -13.43 -3.63
C ALA A 182 -20.07 -12.22 -2.69
N ASP A 183 -21.11 -11.39 -2.84
CA ASP A 183 -21.35 -10.17 -2.06
C ASP A 183 -21.23 -10.44 -0.55
N PRO A 184 -20.23 -9.86 0.14
CA PRO A 184 -20.10 -10.03 1.57
C PRO A 184 -21.21 -9.32 2.38
N ALA A 185 -22.15 -8.61 1.75
CA ALA A 185 -23.40 -8.15 2.38
C ALA A 185 -24.37 -9.30 2.68
N THR A 186 -24.29 -10.44 1.98
CA THR A 186 -25.16 -11.60 2.21
C THR A 186 -24.75 -12.44 3.43
N ARG A 187 -23.58 -12.20 4.02
CA ARG A 187 -23.00 -13.06 5.07
C ARG A 187 -22.85 -12.32 6.39
N LYS A 188 -23.86 -12.48 7.26
CA LYS A 188 -23.94 -11.90 8.61
C LYS A 188 -22.61 -12.02 9.38
N GLY A 189 -21.97 -10.87 9.63
CA GLY A 189 -20.89 -10.73 10.61
C GLY A 189 -21.39 -9.98 11.83
N THR A 190 -21.11 -10.54 13.01
CA THR A 190 -21.68 -10.18 14.31
C THR A 190 -20.72 -9.37 15.20
N GLN A 191 -19.63 -8.81 14.67
CA GLN A 191 -18.73 -7.95 15.47
C GLN A 191 -18.78 -6.50 15.01
N PRO A 192 -19.02 -5.53 15.93
CA PRO A 192 -19.02 -4.12 15.60
C PRO A 192 -17.62 -3.66 15.18
N ILE A 193 -17.55 -2.88 14.11
CA ILE A 193 -16.34 -2.21 13.67
C ILE A 193 -16.70 -0.74 13.52
N GLU A 194 -15.84 0.12 14.04
CA GLU A 194 -15.91 1.56 14.01
C GLU A 194 -15.27 2.09 12.72
N GLY A 195 -15.96 3.02 12.08
CA GLY A 195 -15.58 3.55 10.77
C GLY A 195 -16.75 3.58 9.79
N GLU A 196 -16.55 4.31 8.71
CA GLU A 196 -17.54 4.47 7.64
C GLU A 196 -17.29 3.42 6.56
N VAL A 197 -18.33 2.68 6.18
CA VAL A 197 -18.27 1.81 5.00
C VAL A 197 -18.85 2.59 3.83
N LEU A 198 -18.13 2.67 2.72
CA LEU A 198 -18.63 3.31 1.50
C LEU A 198 -19.12 2.27 0.48
N SER A 199 -20.26 2.55 -0.14
CA SER A 199 -20.65 1.94 -1.42
C SER A 199 -19.88 2.57 -2.58
N HIS A 200 -19.94 1.92 -3.75
CA HIS A 200 -19.25 2.34 -4.98
C HIS A 200 -19.60 3.75 -5.47
N ASP A 201 -20.77 4.27 -5.12
CA ASP A 201 -21.22 5.63 -5.46
C ASP A 201 -20.70 6.69 -4.46
N GLY A 202 -20.05 6.26 -3.37
CA GLY A 202 -19.55 7.11 -2.29
C GLY A 202 -20.56 7.33 -1.16
N THR A 203 -21.70 6.63 -1.16
CA THR A 203 -22.68 6.70 -0.07
C THR A 203 -22.13 5.99 1.18
N VAL A 204 -22.24 6.65 2.34
CA VAL A 204 -21.88 6.05 3.63
C VAL A 204 -22.98 5.07 4.04
N LEU A 205 -22.64 3.78 4.10
CA LEU A 205 -23.56 2.69 4.43
C LEU A 205 -23.75 2.47 5.94
N THR A 206 -22.89 3.05 6.78
CA THR A 206 -22.97 2.91 8.24
C THR A 206 -22.68 4.24 8.95
N HIS A 207 -23.53 4.65 9.89
CA HIS A 207 -23.31 5.80 10.76
C HIS A 207 -23.50 5.45 12.24
N ASP A 208 -22.57 6.00 13.02
CA ASP A 208 -22.45 6.13 14.48
C ASP A 208 -22.71 4.92 15.39
N TRP A 209 -21.67 4.51 16.11
CA TRP A 209 -21.79 3.65 17.30
C TRP A 209 -21.26 4.44 18.49
N SER A 210 -22.11 5.31 19.04
CA SER A 210 -21.84 6.03 20.28
C SER A 210 -21.89 5.06 21.47
N HIS A 211 -20.72 4.89 22.10
CA HIS A 211 -20.50 4.57 23.52
C HIS A 211 -21.24 3.35 24.11
N ASP A 212 -20.58 2.19 24.07
CA ASP A 212 -20.73 1.17 25.12
C ASP A 212 -19.53 1.28 26.09
N PRO A 213 -19.72 1.83 27.30
CA PRO A 213 -18.68 1.98 28.30
C PRO A 213 -18.25 0.66 28.98
N HIS A 214 -18.92 -0.48 28.70
CA HIS A 214 -18.73 -1.74 29.42
C HIS A 214 -18.05 -2.86 28.61
N MET A 215 -17.64 -2.61 27.37
CA MET A 215 -17.00 -3.61 26.50
C MET A 215 -15.51 -3.30 26.22
N PRO A 216 -14.55 -3.80 27.02
CA PRO A 216 -13.13 -3.49 26.86
C PRO A 216 -12.49 -4.01 25.55
N PHE A 217 -13.17 -4.91 24.83
CA PHE A 217 -12.66 -5.52 23.59
C PHE A 217 -13.05 -4.78 22.29
N LEU A 218 -14.01 -3.84 22.33
CA LEU A 218 -14.41 -3.05 21.16
C LEU A 218 -13.36 -2.01 20.72
N ARG A 219 -12.27 -1.82 21.46
CA ARG A 219 -11.15 -0.95 21.05
C ARG A 219 -10.34 -1.47 19.84
N TYR A 220 -10.59 -2.71 19.39
CA TYR A 220 -10.02 -3.30 18.17
C TYR A 220 -10.99 -3.32 16.98
N ALA A 221 -12.09 -2.57 17.08
CA ALA A 221 -13.14 -2.41 16.08
C ALA A 221 -12.65 -1.64 14.83
N VAL A 222 -11.47 -1.91 14.29
CA VAL A 222 -10.95 -1.31 13.04
C VAL A 222 -10.60 -2.41 12.06
N HIS A 223 -10.81 -2.17 10.77
CA HIS A 223 -10.33 -3.06 9.73
C HIS A 223 -8.80 -3.00 9.63
N ASN A 224 -8.14 -4.03 10.15
CA ASN A 224 -6.68 -4.17 10.21
C ASN A 224 -6.14 -5.38 9.43
N ASN A 225 -7.00 -6.27 8.93
CA ASN A 225 -6.59 -7.33 8.01
C ASN A 225 -5.86 -6.72 6.81
N ALA A 226 -4.71 -7.32 6.44
CA ALA A 226 -3.91 -6.87 5.32
C ALA A 226 -3.51 -5.38 5.40
N ALA A 227 -3.21 -4.89 6.61
CA ALA A 227 -2.94 -3.47 6.88
C ALA A 227 -1.88 -2.85 5.96
N GLY A 228 -0.87 -3.61 5.52
CA GLY A 228 0.20 -3.09 4.67
C GLY A 228 -0.17 -2.91 3.20
N ASP A 229 -1.32 -3.45 2.75
CA ASP A 229 -1.61 -3.53 1.32
C ASP A 229 -2.34 -2.28 0.77
N PHE A 230 -3.06 -1.53 1.62
CA PHE A 230 -3.77 -0.31 1.20
C PHE A 230 -4.04 0.66 2.35
N ILE A 231 -3.20 1.67 2.52
CA ILE A 231 -3.51 2.81 3.41
C ILE A 231 -3.44 4.08 2.59
N LEU A 232 -4.59 4.74 2.43
CA LEU A 232 -4.71 5.98 1.69
C LEU A 232 -5.14 7.09 2.64
N ALA A 233 -4.41 8.20 2.68
CA ALA A 233 -4.78 9.34 3.51
C ALA A 233 -4.18 10.64 2.97
N SER A 234 -4.69 11.78 3.45
CA SER A 234 -4.06 13.08 3.17
C SER A 234 -2.67 13.14 3.79
N ARG A 235 -1.81 14.03 3.27
CA ARG A 235 -0.50 14.29 3.91
C ARG A 235 -0.64 14.68 5.38
N ALA A 236 -1.60 15.54 5.70
CA ALA A 236 -1.85 15.98 7.07
C ALA A 236 -2.23 14.81 7.99
N VAL A 237 -3.03 13.85 7.48
CA VAL A 237 -3.36 12.63 8.22
C VAL A 237 -2.14 11.73 8.39
N TRP A 238 -1.28 11.57 7.38
CA TRP A 238 -0.01 10.84 7.52
C TRP A 238 0.91 11.44 8.58
N GLU A 239 1.04 12.77 8.63
CA GLU A 239 1.81 13.46 9.67
C GLU A 239 1.18 13.29 11.06
N ARG A 240 -0.16 13.40 11.16
CA ARG A 240 -0.88 13.09 12.41
C ARG A 240 -0.62 11.65 12.86
N MET A 241 -0.65 10.69 11.94
CA MET A 241 -0.33 9.28 12.20
C MET A 241 1.14 9.05 12.53
N GLY A 242 2.06 9.93 12.13
CA GLY A 242 3.49 9.83 12.42
C GLY A 242 4.21 8.70 11.68
N GLY A 243 3.72 8.33 10.49
CA GLY A 243 4.25 7.24 9.67
C GLY A 243 4.14 5.85 10.31
N PHE A 244 4.68 4.85 9.62
CA PHE A 244 4.86 3.50 10.14
C PHE A 244 5.92 3.49 11.24
N TRP A 245 5.86 2.49 12.11
CA TRP A 245 6.85 2.31 13.15
C TRP A 245 8.16 1.75 12.58
N GLU A 246 9.24 2.52 12.66
CA GLU A 246 10.56 2.17 12.12
C GLU A 246 11.36 1.24 13.05
N ARG A 247 10.82 0.05 13.34
CA ARG A 247 11.55 -0.99 14.09
C ARG A 247 12.36 -1.89 13.16
N VAL A 248 13.35 -2.57 13.74
CA VAL A 248 14.21 -3.55 13.04
C VAL A 248 14.26 -4.91 13.74
N ASP A 249 13.66 -5.03 14.93
CA ASP A 249 13.57 -6.26 15.72
C ASP A 249 12.30 -7.08 15.43
N THR A 250 11.48 -6.65 14.48
CA THR A 250 10.25 -7.32 14.06
C THR A 250 10.05 -7.17 12.55
N PHE A 251 9.55 -8.23 11.91
CA PHE A 251 9.27 -8.25 10.47
C PHE A 251 7.79 -8.07 10.12
N THR A 252 6.84 -8.48 10.97
CA THR A 252 5.40 -8.51 10.63
C THR A 252 4.55 -7.61 11.53
N HIS A 253 3.32 -7.35 11.10
CA HIS A 253 2.25 -6.66 11.87
C HIS A 253 2.44 -5.17 12.17
N LEU A 254 3.59 -4.56 11.86
CA LEU A 254 3.82 -3.10 12.06
C LEU A 254 2.84 -2.22 11.28
N ASP A 255 2.32 -2.74 10.17
CA ASP A 255 1.24 -2.15 9.41
C ASP A 255 -0.08 -2.06 10.19
N SER A 256 -0.44 -3.09 10.96
CA SER A 256 -1.67 -3.11 11.76
C SER A 256 -1.63 -2.05 12.87
N PHE A 257 -0.45 -1.70 13.35
CA PHE A 257 -0.30 -0.69 14.40
C PHE A 257 -0.66 0.71 13.96
N ILE A 258 -0.33 1.11 12.72
CA ILE A 258 -0.64 2.46 12.26
C ILE A 258 -2.16 2.69 12.24
N VAL A 259 -2.93 1.63 11.95
CA VAL A 259 -4.40 1.65 12.01
C VAL A 259 -4.89 1.92 13.43
N TYR A 260 -4.34 1.22 14.44
CA TYR A 260 -4.69 1.47 15.84
C TYR A 260 -4.24 2.87 16.29
N ARG A 261 -3.10 3.34 15.81
CA ARG A 261 -2.60 4.68 16.11
C ARG A 261 -3.48 5.77 15.52
N ALA A 262 -3.97 5.58 14.30
CA ALA A 262 -4.92 6.47 13.66
C ALA A 262 -6.19 6.57 14.51
N ARG A 263 -6.72 5.42 14.94
CA ARG A 263 -7.87 5.34 15.85
C ARG A 263 -7.63 6.03 17.18
N ALA A 264 -6.47 5.80 17.81
CA ALA A 264 -6.07 6.43 19.06
C ALA A 264 -6.10 7.95 18.95
N ARG A 265 -5.73 8.49 17.79
CA ARG A 265 -5.71 9.93 17.45
C ARG A 265 -7.05 10.48 16.96
N GLY A 266 -8.12 9.68 17.01
CA GLY A 266 -9.46 10.08 16.57
C GLY A 266 -9.57 10.32 15.08
N ILE A 267 -8.74 9.67 14.25
CA ILE A 267 -8.84 9.74 12.80
C ILE A 267 -9.86 8.70 12.36
N VAL A 268 -10.82 9.12 11.52
CA VAL A 268 -11.88 8.25 11.01
C VAL A 268 -11.28 7.24 10.03
N GLN A 269 -11.64 5.96 10.19
CA GLN A 269 -11.39 4.93 9.20
C GLN A 269 -12.55 4.87 8.21
N VAL A 270 -12.22 4.89 6.92
CA VAL A 270 -13.16 4.65 5.82
C VAL A 270 -12.80 3.33 5.16
N ILE A 271 -13.77 2.44 4.99
CA ILE A 271 -13.60 1.11 4.40
C ILE A 271 -14.28 1.07 3.04
N LEU A 272 -13.47 0.88 2.01
CA LEU A 272 -13.89 0.62 0.64
C LEU A 272 -14.11 -0.89 0.47
N ARG A 273 -15.27 -1.26 -0.09
CA ARG A 273 -15.65 -2.66 -0.32
C ARG A 273 -15.90 -2.91 -1.79
N ALA A 274 -15.97 -4.18 -2.16
CA ALA A 274 -16.30 -4.57 -3.53
C ALA A 274 -17.51 -3.78 -4.08
N PRO A 275 -17.42 -3.29 -5.32
CA PRO A 275 -16.34 -3.54 -6.28
C PRO A 275 -15.04 -2.74 -6.06
N MET A 276 -15.00 -1.76 -5.13
CA MET A 276 -13.78 -1.01 -4.78
C MET A 276 -12.84 -1.82 -3.88
N ALA A 277 -12.05 -2.70 -4.49
CA ALA A 277 -11.18 -3.64 -3.78
C ALA A 277 -9.74 -3.62 -4.29
N ILE A 278 -8.85 -4.22 -3.49
CA ILE A 278 -7.50 -4.57 -3.91
C ILE A 278 -7.41 -6.07 -4.19
N LEU A 279 -6.66 -6.44 -5.24
CA LEU A 279 -6.41 -7.83 -5.63
C LEU A 279 -4.93 -8.12 -5.35
N HIS A 280 -4.63 -9.06 -4.46
CA HIS A 280 -3.27 -9.41 -4.08
C HIS A 280 -2.82 -10.69 -4.78
N MET A 281 -1.63 -10.64 -5.38
CA MET A 281 -0.97 -11.80 -6.00
C MET A 281 -0.48 -12.75 -4.91
N ASP A 282 -1.09 -13.94 -4.80
CA ASP A 282 -0.62 -14.95 -3.85
C ASP A 282 0.84 -15.36 -4.13
N HIS A 283 1.61 -15.61 -3.07
CA HIS A 283 3.02 -15.95 -3.20
C HIS A 283 3.54 -16.69 -1.97
N SER A 284 4.66 -17.40 -2.15
CA SER A 284 5.30 -18.16 -1.07
C SER A 284 5.67 -17.25 0.10
N ARG A 285 5.48 -17.78 1.31
CA ARG A 285 5.85 -17.14 2.58
C ARG A 285 7.08 -17.82 3.23
N ALA A 286 7.77 -18.70 2.51
CA ALA A 286 8.89 -19.48 3.04
C ALA A 286 10.01 -18.61 3.64
N ASP A 287 10.33 -17.49 2.98
CA ASP A 287 11.37 -16.54 3.43
C ASP A 287 11.04 -15.86 4.76
N GLN A 288 9.80 -15.95 5.24
CA GLN A 288 9.40 -15.36 6.52
C GLN A 288 9.84 -16.19 7.72
N ALA A 289 10.11 -17.49 7.53
CA ALA A 289 10.48 -18.40 8.62
C ALA A 289 11.79 -18.00 9.32
N SER A 290 12.72 -17.37 8.58
CA SER A 290 14.03 -16.94 9.09
C SER A 290 14.04 -15.54 9.69
N LYS A 291 12.92 -14.81 9.62
CA LYS A 291 12.84 -13.40 10.02
C LYS A 291 12.40 -13.24 11.49
N PRO A 292 12.79 -12.13 12.16
CA PRO A 292 12.38 -11.85 13.54
C PRO A 292 10.86 -11.85 13.67
N ARG A 293 10.33 -12.65 14.59
CA ARG A 293 8.91 -12.66 14.91
C ARG A 293 8.56 -11.50 15.81
N THR A 294 7.39 -10.95 15.55
CA THR A 294 6.79 -9.87 16.33
C THR A 294 6.37 -10.38 17.70
N ASP A 295 6.84 -9.73 18.77
CA ASP A 295 6.37 -10.00 20.14
C ASP A 295 4.96 -9.42 20.30
N GLU A 296 3.94 -10.26 20.09
CA GLU A 296 2.53 -9.86 20.14
C GLU A 296 2.10 -9.25 21.49
N ALA A 297 2.69 -9.69 22.60
CA ALA A 297 2.36 -9.16 23.92
C ALA A 297 2.88 -7.73 24.06
N ARG A 298 4.12 -7.49 23.62
CA ARG A 298 4.70 -6.15 23.56
C ARG A 298 3.94 -5.24 22.60
N VAL A 299 3.65 -5.71 21.39
CA VAL A 299 2.81 -5.03 20.39
C VAL A 299 1.48 -4.58 20.97
N LYS A 300 0.82 -5.50 21.68
CA LYS A 300 -0.44 -5.24 22.34
C LYS A 300 -0.27 -4.16 23.42
N ASN A 301 0.76 -4.26 24.26
CA ASN A 301 1.03 -3.27 25.32
C ASN A 301 1.33 -1.88 24.74
N ASP A 302 2.20 -1.77 23.74
CA ASP A 302 2.55 -0.50 23.11
C ASP A 302 1.33 0.13 22.42
N THR A 303 0.48 -0.70 21.80
CA THR A 303 -0.82 -0.27 21.26
C THR A 303 -1.74 0.26 22.37
N TRP A 304 -1.81 -0.43 23.51
CA TRP A 304 -2.58 0.01 24.67
C TRP A 304 -2.09 1.33 25.24
N GLU A 305 -0.78 1.53 25.33
CA GLU A 305 -0.21 2.80 25.78
C GLU A 305 -0.56 3.94 24.83
N CYS A 306 -0.43 3.74 23.52
CA CYS A 306 -0.82 4.74 22.52
C CYS A 306 -2.32 5.08 22.58
N LEU A 307 -3.18 4.09 22.88
CA LEU A 307 -4.62 4.28 23.03
C LEU A 307 -5.01 4.99 24.34
N ARG A 308 -4.17 4.90 25.39
CA ARG A 308 -4.39 5.58 26.68
C ARG A 308 -3.84 6.99 26.69
N ASP A 309 -2.72 7.22 26.01
CA ASP A 309 -2.03 8.49 25.94
C ASP A 309 -1.66 8.79 24.48
N ARG A 310 -2.38 9.75 23.89
CA ARG A 310 -2.20 10.15 22.49
C ARG A 310 -0.86 10.85 22.23
N SER A 311 -0.23 11.37 23.28
CA SER A 311 1.10 11.99 23.20
C SER A 311 2.21 10.94 23.08
N LYS A 312 1.95 9.72 23.57
CA LYS A 312 2.81 8.57 23.33
C LYS A 312 2.61 8.05 21.91
N GLY A 313 3.70 7.62 21.30
CA GLY A 313 3.63 7.06 19.96
C GLY A 313 4.98 6.84 19.31
N TYR A 314 4.94 6.01 18.28
CA TYR A 314 6.08 5.65 17.47
C TYR A 314 6.63 6.88 16.75
N ASN A 315 7.95 7.00 16.65
CA ASN A 315 8.60 8.17 16.08
C ASN A 315 8.30 9.51 16.80
N ALA A 316 7.62 9.53 17.96
CA ALA A 316 7.26 10.79 18.65
C ALA A 316 8.47 11.60 19.17
N GLN A 317 9.65 10.98 19.20
CA GLN A 317 10.89 11.59 19.69
C GLN A 317 11.94 11.80 18.58
N LYS A 318 11.62 11.48 17.31
CA LYS A 318 12.58 11.54 16.19
C LYS A 318 11.88 11.87 14.86
N SER A 319 12.58 12.56 13.98
CA SER A 319 12.25 12.61 12.55
C SER A 319 12.06 11.21 11.96
N TRP A 320 11.11 11.00 11.06
CA TRP A 320 10.84 9.70 10.42
C TRP A 320 10.98 9.78 8.88
N GLY A 321 11.12 8.64 8.22
CA GLY A 321 11.21 8.55 6.76
C GLY A 321 12.46 9.19 6.17
N LEU A 322 13.55 9.24 6.95
CA LEU A 322 14.81 9.87 6.57
C LEU A 322 14.60 11.28 6.00
N GLU A 323 13.67 12.07 6.56
CA GLU A 323 13.28 13.36 6.00
C GLU A 323 14.43 14.38 5.91
N HIS A 324 15.48 14.21 6.72
CA HIS A 324 16.68 15.06 6.70
C HIS A 324 17.82 14.52 5.80
N VAL A 325 17.65 13.36 5.18
CA VAL A 325 18.66 12.75 4.32
C VAL A 325 18.36 13.05 2.85
N THR A 326 19.31 13.61 2.13
CA THR A 326 19.22 13.74 0.67
C THR A 326 19.47 12.38 0.04
N LEU A 327 18.43 11.79 -0.56
CA LEU A 327 18.50 10.50 -1.24
C LEU A 327 18.53 10.69 -2.76
N PRO A 328 19.31 9.89 -3.52
CA PRO A 328 19.29 9.92 -4.97
C PRO A 328 17.88 9.68 -5.52
N GLU A 329 17.42 10.56 -6.40
CA GLU A 329 16.12 10.46 -7.09
C GLU A 329 16.33 10.38 -8.61
N ARG A 330 15.84 9.31 -9.23
CA ARG A 330 15.72 9.20 -10.69
C ARG A 330 14.28 9.49 -11.09
N ARG A 331 14.08 10.39 -12.06
CA ARG A 331 12.76 10.64 -12.66
C ARG A 331 12.64 9.91 -13.98
N ILE A 332 11.56 9.18 -14.15
CA ILE A 332 11.20 8.58 -15.43
C ILE A 332 10.22 9.52 -16.12
N ALA A 333 10.59 9.97 -17.32
CA ALA A 333 9.73 10.87 -18.09
C ALA A 333 8.42 10.17 -18.45
N ARG A 334 7.31 10.86 -18.19
CA ARG A 334 5.97 10.47 -18.64
C ARG A 334 5.97 10.20 -20.14
N ARG A 335 5.37 9.09 -20.55
CA ARG A 335 5.21 8.72 -21.96
C ARG A 335 3.75 8.34 -22.24
N PRO A 336 2.99 9.18 -22.94
CA PRO A 336 1.69 8.80 -23.48
C PRO A 336 1.88 7.69 -24.53
N LEU A 337 1.00 6.68 -24.55
CA LEU A 337 1.03 5.57 -25.53
C LEU A 337 1.17 6.04 -26.98
N GLY A 338 0.50 7.14 -27.36
CA GLY A 338 0.54 7.68 -28.72
C GLY A 338 1.95 8.04 -29.22
N GLN A 339 2.86 8.45 -28.34
CA GLN A 339 4.24 8.80 -28.72
C GLN A 339 5.18 7.58 -28.84
N MET A 340 4.76 6.42 -28.35
CA MET A 340 5.53 5.17 -28.47
C MET A 340 5.46 4.62 -29.90
N TRP A 341 4.28 4.71 -30.53
CA TRP A 341 4.07 4.27 -31.92
C TRP A 341 4.89 5.10 -32.92
N GLU A 342 4.90 6.43 -32.77
CA GLU A 342 5.66 7.31 -33.67
C GLU A 342 7.17 7.04 -33.68
N ARG A 343 7.75 6.64 -32.54
CA ARG A 343 9.18 6.30 -32.47
C ARG A 343 9.51 4.92 -33.01
N LEU A 344 8.61 3.96 -32.87
CA LEU A 344 8.77 2.63 -33.48
C LEU A 344 8.65 2.70 -35.00
N VAL A 345 7.70 3.48 -35.51
CA VAL A 345 7.56 3.74 -36.96
C VAL A 345 8.77 4.48 -37.52
N ARG A 346 9.30 5.50 -36.83
CA ARG A 346 10.53 6.21 -37.24
C ARG A 346 11.84 5.42 -37.12
N ARG A 347 11.84 4.27 -36.45
CA ARG A 347 12.99 3.35 -36.40
C ARG A 347 12.88 2.22 -37.41
N ALA A 348 11.72 2.03 -38.03
CA ALA A 348 11.43 0.99 -39.01
C ALA A 348 11.35 1.51 -40.46
N GLY A 349 11.46 2.84 -40.65
CA GLY A 349 11.72 3.48 -41.94
C GLY A 349 12.97 4.32 -41.85
#